data_AF-A0A414FKS1-F1
#
_entry.id   AF-A0A414FKS1-F1
#
_cell.length_a   1.000
_cell.length_b   1.000
_cell.length_c   1.000
_cell.angle_alpha   90.00
_cell.angle_beta   90.00
_cell.angle_gamma   90.00
#
_symmetry.space_group_name_H-M   'P 1'
#
loop_
_entity.id
_entity.type
_entity.pdbx_description
1 polymer ?
#
loop_
_entity_poly.entity_id
_entity_poly.type
_entity_poly.pdbx_seq_one_letter_code
_entity_poly.pdbx_strand_id
1 'polypeptide(L)' 'MRKILAFAELAVMYFPGCTTSKNAVRCLSRWIKGCNPLVKELMPTGYLPYNHRYLTMKQYKIITKHLGDPYED' A
#
# COMPACT_ATOMS: atom_id res chain seq x y z
N MET A 1 20.06 2.94 5.05
CA MET A 1 19.46 3.09 3.69
C MET A 1 17.95 3.22 3.83
N ARG A 2 17.33 4.29 3.32
CA ARG A 2 15.86 4.36 3.24
C ARG A 2 15.44 3.49 2.06
N LYS A 3 14.94 2.27 2.30
CA LYS A 3 14.26 1.51 1.24
C LYS A 3 13.01 2.30 0.86
N ILE A 4 13.02 2.82 -0.36
CA ILE A 4 11.88 3.47 -0.99
C ILE A 4 11.16 2.36 -1.75
N LEU A 5 10.03 1.89 -1.24
CA LEU A 5 9.24 0.83 -1.88
C LEU A 5 8.23 1.47 -2.83
N ALA A 6 8.14 1.00 -4.07
CA ALA A 6 7.14 1.51 -5.00
C ALA A 6 5.75 0.99 -4.59
N PHE A 7 4.78 1.89 -4.49
CA PHE A 7 3.40 1.50 -4.14
C PHE A 7 2.81 0.53 -5.18
N ALA A 8 3.21 0.67 -6.44
CA ALA A 8 2.79 -0.19 -7.53
C ALA A 8 3.31 -1.63 -7.39
N GLU A 9 4.54 -1.82 -6.93
CA GLU A 9 5.09 -3.17 -6.69
C GLU A 9 4.31 -3.87 -5.58
N LEU A 10 4.09 -3.17 -4.45
CA LEU A 10 3.27 -3.68 -3.37
C LEU A 10 1.84 -4.03 -3.82
N ALA A 11 1.24 -3.19 -4.66
CA ALA A 11 -0.10 -3.42 -5.17
C ALA A 11 -0.19 -4.66 -6.07
N VAL A 12 0.80 -4.89 -6.94
CA VAL A 12 0.86 -6.08 -7.80
C VAL A 12 1.03 -7.34 -6.95
N MET A 13 1.79 -7.29 -5.86
CA MET A 13 1.95 -8.41 -4.93
C MET A 13 0.63 -8.78 -4.25
N TYR A 14 -0.15 -7.82 -3.77
CA TYR A 14 -1.47 -8.09 -3.19
C TYR A 14 -2.52 -8.52 -4.22
N PHE A 15 -2.39 -8.07 -5.47
CA PHE A 15 -3.36 -8.33 -6.53
C PHE A 15 -2.69 -8.90 -7.80
N PRO A 16 -2.13 -10.12 -7.72
CA PRO A 16 -1.42 -10.72 -8.86
C PRO A 16 -2.34 -11.00 -10.05
N GLY A 17 -3.65 -11.11 -9.83
CA GLY A 17 -4.65 -11.26 -10.89
C GLY A 17 -4.99 -9.98 -11.67
N CYS A 18 -4.42 -8.83 -11.32
CA CYS A 18 -4.65 -7.59 -12.07
C CYS A 18 -3.81 -7.54 -13.35
N THR A 19 -4.47 -7.31 -14.49
CA THR A 19 -3.81 -7.24 -15.82
C THR A 19 -2.81 -6.10 -15.95
N THR A 20 -2.94 -5.04 -15.14
CA THR A 20 -2.02 -3.88 -15.15
C THR A 20 -1.71 -3.41 -13.74
N SER A 21 -0.50 -2.88 -13.55
CA SER A 21 -0.08 -2.27 -12.27
C SER A 21 -0.99 -1.11 -11.84
N LYS A 22 -1.54 -0.34 -12.79
CA LYS A 22 -2.52 0.72 -12.50
C LYS A 22 -3.81 0.17 -11.87
N ASN A 23 -4.32 -0.96 -12.38
CA ASN A 23 -5.50 -1.60 -11.81
C ASN A 23 -5.20 -2.12 -10.40
N ALA A 24 -4.05 -2.76 -10.21
CA ALA A 24 -3.61 -3.22 -8.89
C ALA A 24 -3.53 -2.06 -7.88
N VAL A 25 -2.91 -0.94 -8.27
CA VAL A 25 -2.84 0.29 -7.45
C VAL A 25 -4.22 0.82 -7.09
N ARG A 26 -5.18 0.78 -8.03
CA ARG A 26 -6.56 1.22 -7.80
C ARG A 26 -7.28 0.30 -6.82
N CYS A 27 -7.08 -1.01 -6.94
CA CYS A 27 -7.61 -2.02 -6.02
C CYS A 27 -7.04 -1.80 -4.62
N LEU A 28 -5.72 -1.71 -4.47
CA LEU A 28 -5.06 -1.48 -3.18
C LEU A 28 -5.50 -0.14 -2.55
N SER A 29 -5.58 0.93 -3.33
CA SER A 29 -6.04 2.24 -2.82
C SER A 29 -7.48 2.19 -2.33
N ARG A 30 -8.37 1.47 -3.02
CA ARG A 30 -9.75 1.25 -2.56
C ARG A 30 -9.80 0.39 -1.31
N TRP A 31 -8.97 -0.64 -1.24
CA TRP A 31 -8.92 -1.54 -0.09
C TRP A 31 -8.43 -0.81 1.16
N ILE A 32 -7.36 -0.03 1.02
CA ILE A 32 -6.87 0.87 2.09
C ILE A 32 -7.98 1.82 2.52
N LYS A 33 -8.66 2.49 1.58
CA LYS A 33 -9.77 3.40 1.88
C LYS A 33 -10.95 2.73 2.60
N GLY A 34 -11.21 1.45 2.30
CA GLY A 34 -12.23 0.65 3.00
C GLY A 34 -11.84 0.27 4.42
N CYS A 35 -10.55 0.28 4.75
CA CYS A 35 -10.03 -0.04 6.07
C CYS A 35 -9.82 1.24 6.89
N ASN A 36 -10.89 1.69 7.56
CA ASN A 36 -10.86 2.88 8.44
C ASN A 36 -9.70 2.90 9.48
N PRO A 37 -9.36 1.81 10.20
CA PRO A 37 -8.26 1.83 11.16
C PRO A 37 -6.90 2.04 10.46
N LEU A 38 -6.70 1.41 9.30
CA LEU A 38 -5.49 1.57 8.50
C LEU A 38 -5.32 3.02 8.01
N VAL A 39 -6.38 3.64 7.49
CA VAL A 39 -6.33 5.04 7.03
C VAL A 39 -5.99 6.00 8.18
N LYS A 40 -6.59 5.79 9.36
CA LYS A 40 -6.30 6.61 10.55
C LYS A 40 -4.84 6.54 10.98
N GLU A 41 -4.21 5.37 10.88
CA GLU A 41 -2.80 5.18 11.21
C GLU A 41 -1.87 5.71 10.10
N LEU A 42 -2.31 5.69 8.83
CA LEU A 42 -1.58 6.22 7.67
C LEU A 42 -1.61 7.75 7.55
N MET A 43 -2.73 8.41 7.82
CA MET A 43 -2.88 9.88 7.72
C MET A 43 -1.77 10.67 8.43
N PRO A 44 -1.40 10.39 9.71
CA PRO A 44 -0.34 11.14 10.38
C PRO A 44 1.05 10.92 9.78
N THR A 45 1.24 9.93 8.90
CA THR A 45 2.50 9.70 8.18
C THR A 45 2.66 10.57 6.93
N GLY A 46 1.64 11.38 6.58
CA GLY A 46 1.61 12.15 5.33
C GLY A 46 1.18 11.34 4.11
N TYR A 47 0.49 10.21 4.31
CA TYR A 47 -0.07 9.39 3.23
C TYR A 47 -1.22 10.15 2.53
N LEU A 48 -1.03 10.53 1.25
CA LEU A 48 -2.06 11.15 0.39
C LEU A 48 -2.75 10.18 -0.58
N PRO A 49 -3.94 9.63 -0.28
CA PRO A 49 -4.64 8.66 -1.15
C PRO A 49 -4.60 9.13 -2.62
N TYR A 50 -4.19 8.23 -3.52
CA TYR A 50 -4.04 8.44 -4.98
C TYR A 50 -2.75 9.11 -5.50
N ASN A 51 -1.84 9.61 -4.65
CA ASN A 51 -0.59 10.26 -5.11
C ASN A 51 0.69 9.70 -4.47
N HIS A 52 0.71 8.40 -4.17
CA HIS A 52 1.91 7.72 -3.64
C HIS A 52 2.57 6.90 -4.73
N ARG A 53 3.60 7.47 -5.34
CA ARG A 53 4.50 6.68 -6.18
C ARG A 53 5.38 5.77 -5.31
N TYR A 54 5.74 6.26 -4.12
CA TYR A 54 6.63 5.60 -3.19
C TYR A 54 6.08 5.62 -1.77
N LEU A 55 6.34 4.54 -1.05
CA LEU A 55 6.03 4.40 0.36
C LEU A 55 7.30 4.55 1.20
N THR A 56 7.15 5.20 2.34
CA THR A 56 8.15 5.16 3.40
C THR A 56 8.07 3.82 4.15
N MET A 57 9.16 3.41 4.80
CA MET A 57 9.17 2.19 5.63
C MET A 57 8.08 2.18 6.72
N LYS A 58 7.73 3.36 7.28
CA LYS A 58 6.64 3.48 8.26
C LYS A 58 5.28 3.16 7.62
N GLN A 59 5.00 3.73 6.45
CA GLN A 59 3.75 3.49 5.72
C GLN A 59 3.63 2.03 5.28
N TYR A 60 4.72 1.45 4.78
CA TYR A 60 4.77 0.04 4.43
C TYR A 60 4.39 -0.84 5.62
N LYS A 61 5.06 -0.65 6.78
CA LYS A 61 4.77 -1.42 7.99
C LYS A 61 3.33 -1.30 8.45
N ILE A 62 2.74 -0.10 8.34
CA ILE A 62 1.33 0.10 8.68
C ILE A 62 0.44 -0.68 7.70
N ILE A 63 0.69 -0.59 6.39
CA ILE A 63 -0.09 -1.32 5.38
C ILE A 63 0.00 -2.84 5.61
N THR A 64 1.20 -3.39 5.76
CA THR A 64 1.37 -4.84 5.96
C THR A 64 0.85 -5.33 7.31
N LYS A 65 0.92 -4.52 8.37
CA LYS A 65 0.30 -4.83 9.67
C LYS A 65 -1.22 -5.03 9.57
N HIS A 66 -1.91 -4.27 8.72
CA HIS A 66 -3.38 -4.36 8.59
C HIS A 66 -3.84 -5.28 7.46
N LEU A 67 -3.08 -5.40 6.38
CA LEU A 67 -3.45 -6.19 5.19
C LEU A 67 -2.71 -7.53 5.08
N GLY A 68 -1.75 -7.82 5.96
CA GLY A 68 -0.80 -8.93 5.87
C GLY A 68 0.45 -8.55 5.06
N ASP A 69 1.62 -9.10 5.38
CA ASP A 69 2.83 -8.87 4.58
C ASP A 69 2.83 -9.82 3.37
N PRO A 70 2.80 -9.30 2.12
CA PRO A 70 2.81 -10.16 0.94
C PRO A 70 4.21 -10.71 0.62
N TYR A 71 5.27 -10.28 1.34
CA TYR A 71 6.63 -10.78 1.20
C TYR A 71 7.01 -11.84 2.26
N GLU A 72 6.15 -12.08 3.26
CA GLU A 72 6.29 -13.23 4.15
C GLU A 72 5.47 -14.38 3.58
N ASP A 73 6.15 -15.35 2.93
CA ASP A 73 5.63 -16.69 2.64
C ASP A 73 5.41 -17.49 3.95
#